data_AF-A0A3D3XM71-F1
#
_entry.id   AF-A0A3D3XM71-F1
#
_cell.length_a   1.000
_cell.length_b   1.000
_cell.length_c   1.000
_cell.angle_alpha   90.00
_cell.angle_beta   90.00
_cell.angle_gamma   90.00
#
_symmetry.space_group_name_H-M   'P 1'
#
loop_
_entity.id
_entity.type
_entity.pdbx_description
1 polymer ?
#
loop_
_entity_poly.entity_id
_entity_poly.type
_entity_poly.pdbx_seq_one_letter_code
_entity_poly.pdbx_strand_id
1 'polypeptide(L)'
;DEPVGVLRVMYNPPLELYKEYGFKQLDSGLDVEAFVNENKIAEIGRFAVLPDYRRYIVVVAALMRAASQETVEREYSHYVTDIFEGEKHSPYEFHTRVMGFKPVATHDVGELNCPNRRITMILDIHEAYNRIRKKQKWIFRFLTKGWSDELHSKLLDRD
;
A
#
# COMPACT_ATOMS: atom_id res chain seq x y z
N ASP A 1 -18.13 20.83 -1.51
CA ASP A 1 -17.76 19.76 -2.46
C ASP A 1 -16.33 19.90 -3.00
N GLU A 2 -15.37 20.34 -2.18
CA GLU A 2 -13.97 20.45 -2.61
C GLU A 2 -13.15 19.20 -2.20
N PRO A 3 -12.25 18.71 -3.06
CA PRO A 3 -11.41 17.55 -2.74
C PRO A 3 -10.35 17.94 -1.69
N VAL A 4 -10.34 17.20 -0.57
CA VAL A 4 -9.41 17.44 0.55
C VAL A 4 -8.27 16.44 0.65
N GLY A 5 -8.28 15.41 -0.20
CA GLY A 5 -7.23 14.40 -0.27
C GLY A 5 -7.32 13.54 -1.53
N VAL A 6 -6.20 12.89 -1.85
CA VAL A 6 -6.02 12.05 -3.04
C VAL A 6 -5.14 10.85 -2.70
N LEU A 7 -5.41 9.75 -3.41
CA LEU A 7 -4.64 8.51 -3.41
C LEU A 7 -4.71 7.93 -4.82
N ARG A 8 -3.57 7.46 -5.36
CA ARG A 8 -3.48 6.76 -6.65
C ARG A 8 -3.27 5.28 -6.39
N VAL A 9 -4.04 4.45 -7.10
CA VAL A 9 -3.70 3.05 -7.33
C VAL A 9 -3.34 2.89 -8.81
N MET A 10 -2.12 2.41 -9.08
CA MET A 10 -1.66 2.09 -10.43
C MET A 10 -1.56 0.58 -10.56
N TYR A 11 -2.52 0.03 -11.29
CA TYR A 11 -2.58 -1.39 -11.64
C TYR A 11 -1.58 -1.69 -12.75
N ASN A 12 -0.90 -2.85 -12.67
CA ASN A 12 0.17 -3.24 -13.58
C ASN A 12 1.26 -2.15 -13.71
N PRO A 13 1.97 -1.83 -12.61
CA PRO A 13 3.02 -0.83 -12.66
C PRO A 13 4.07 -1.19 -13.73
N PRO A 14 4.64 -0.21 -14.45
CA PRO A 14 5.54 -0.45 -15.58
C PRO A 14 6.90 -0.99 -15.10
N LEU A 15 7.01 -2.30 -14.91
CA LEU A 15 8.17 -2.96 -14.29
C LEU A 15 9.50 -2.61 -14.96
N GLU A 16 9.53 -2.39 -16.27
CA GLU A 16 10.74 -1.98 -16.99
C GLU A 16 11.26 -0.62 -16.51
N LEU A 17 10.38 0.35 -16.25
CA LEU A 17 10.75 1.64 -15.67
C LEU A 17 11.31 1.48 -14.25
N TYR A 18 10.79 0.54 -13.49
CA TYR A 18 11.23 0.27 -12.13
C TYR A 18 12.64 -0.33 -12.14
N LYS A 19 12.97 -1.20 -13.10
CA LYS A 19 14.34 -1.72 -13.25
C LYS A 19 15.37 -0.60 -13.43
N GLU A 20 15.01 0.50 -14.10
CA GLU A 20 15.88 1.67 -14.28
C GLU A 20 16.16 2.44 -12.98
N TYR A 21 15.36 2.26 -11.93
CA TYR A 21 15.54 2.97 -10.65
C TYR A 21 16.71 2.46 -9.81
N GLY A 22 17.34 1.35 -10.20
CA GLY A 22 18.55 0.85 -9.53
C GLY A 22 18.30 0.38 -8.11
N PHE A 23 17.21 -0.38 -7.90
CA PHE A 23 16.84 -0.91 -6.58
C PHE A 23 18.00 -1.67 -5.91
N LYS A 24 18.30 -1.27 -4.67
CA LYS A 24 19.18 -1.99 -3.75
C LYS A 24 18.30 -2.81 -2.82
N GLN A 25 18.26 -4.12 -3.06
CA GLN A 25 17.47 -5.04 -2.24
C GLN A 25 17.92 -4.98 -0.77
N LEU A 26 16.95 -4.97 0.12
CA LEU A 26 17.18 -5.19 1.55
C LEU A 26 17.21 -6.71 1.77
N ASP A 27 18.00 -7.15 2.74
CA ASP A 27 18.09 -8.55 3.14
C ASP A 27 16.75 -9.02 3.74
N SER A 28 15.85 -9.40 2.84
CA SER A 28 14.46 -9.77 3.10
C SER A 28 14.18 -11.20 2.67
N GLY A 29 15.14 -11.85 1.99
CA GLY A 29 14.98 -13.17 1.37
C GLY A 29 14.02 -13.19 0.18
N LEU A 30 13.55 -12.04 -0.30
CA LEU A 30 12.59 -11.94 -1.40
C LEU A 30 13.30 -11.99 -2.76
N ASP A 31 13.00 -13.01 -3.56
CA ASP A 31 13.28 -12.99 -4.99
C ASP A 31 12.28 -12.06 -5.68
N VAL A 32 12.73 -10.84 -5.99
CA VAL A 32 11.89 -9.78 -6.57
C VAL A 32 11.36 -10.17 -7.94
N GLU A 33 12.16 -10.85 -8.77
CA GLU A 33 11.75 -11.21 -10.13
C GLU A 33 10.68 -12.30 -10.10
N ALA A 34 10.90 -13.36 -9.31
CA ALA A 34 9.89 -14.39 -9.09
C ALA A 34 8.61 -13.80 -8.49
N PHE A 35 8.74 -12.97 -7.45
CA PHE A 35 7.60 -12.34 -6.78
C PHE A 35 6.72 -11.53 -7.73
N VAL A 36 7.34 -10.73 -8.59
CA VAL A 36 6.62 -9.89 -9.56
C VAL A 36 5.92 -10.72 -10.64
N ASN A 37 6.52 -11.84 -11.06
CA ASN A 37 5.93 -12.73 -12.06
C ASN A 37 4.78 -13.58 -11.51
N GLU A 38 4.83 -13.92 -10.21
CA GLU A 38 3.85 -14.79 -9.56
C GLU A 38 2.64 -14.04 -8.99
N ASN A 39 2.74 -12.72 -8.82
CA ASN A 39 1.74 -11.93 -8.11
C ASN A 39 1.15 -10.79 -8.95
N LYS A 40 -0.15 -10.51 -8.73
CA LYS A 40 -0.81 -9.31 -9.27
C LYS A 40 -0.56 -8.15 -8.30
N ILE A 41 0.37 -7.28 -8.67
CA ILE A 41 0.83 -6.16 -7.84
C ILE A 41 0.25 -4.83 -8.34
N ALA A 42 -0.30 -4.04 -7.43
CA ALA A 42 -0.69 -2.66 -7.69
C ALA A 42 0.25 -1.71 -6.95
N GLU A 43 0.68 -0.61 -7.57
CA GLU A 43 1.30 0.47 -6.82
C GLU A 43 0.21 1.27 -6.11
N ILE A 44 0.36 1.50 -4.80
CA ILE A 44 -0.42 2.48 -4.06
C ILE A 44 0.48 3.65 -3.69
N GLY A 45 0.05 4.86 -4.02
CA GLY A 45 0.90 6.03 -3.86
C GLY A 45 0.18 7.33 -4.13
N ARG A 46 0.95 8.40 -4.38
CA ARG A 46 0.43 9.78 -4.56
C ARG A 46 -0.56 10.16 -3.46
N PHE A 47 -0.22 9.76 -2.24
CA PHE A 47 -1.05 10.00 -1.08
C PHE A 47 -0.84 11.45 -0.62
N ALA A 48 -1.89 12.27 -0.65
CA ALA A 48 -1.85 13.62 -0.11
C ALA A 48 -3.18 14.00 0.54
N VAL A 49 -3.10 14.70 1.67
CA VAL A 49 -4.24 15.30 2.36
C VAL A 49 -3.87 16.75 2.70
N LEU A 50 -4.80 17.67 2.44
CA LEU A 50 -4.62 19.09 2.75
C LEU A 50 -4.27 19.27 4.24
N PRO A 51 -3.34 20.18 4.60
CA PRO A 51 -2.84 20.34 5.97
C PRO A 51 -3.94 20.40 7.04
N ASP A 52 -4.98 21.20 6.81
CA ASP A 52 -6.10 21.41 7.75
C ASP A 52 -6.93 20.14 8.01
N TYR A 53 -6.81 19.16 7.11
CA TYR A 53 -7.57 17.92 7.17
C TYR A 53 -6.77 16.72 7.69
N ARG A 54 -5.45 16.85 7.90
CA ARG A 54 -4.58 15.75 8.33
C ARG A 54 -4.93 15.19 9.72
N ARG A 55 -5.59 15.99 10.57
CA ARG A 55 -6.11 15.55 11.87
C ARG A 55 -7.31 14.60 11.77
N TYR A 56 -8.00 14.60 10.64
CA TYR A 56 -9.21 13.80 10.44
C TYR A 56 -8.86 12.46 9.82
N ILE A 57 -8.62 11.45 10.67
CA ILE A 57 -8.29 10.09 10.25
C ILE A 57 -9.32 9.49 9.26
N VAL A 58 -10.57 9.95 9.33
CA VAL A 58 -11.65 9.53 8.43
C VAL A 58 -11.37 9.85 6.95
N VAL A 59 -10.61 10.91 6.65
CA VAL A 59 -10.22 11.26 5.26
C VAL A 59 -9.30 10.18 4.70
N VAL A 60 -8.23 9.86 5.44
CA VAL A 60 -7.29 8.80 5.08
C VAL A 60 -8.00 7.45 4.97
N ALA A 61 -8.82 7.12 5.96
CA ALA A 61 -9.52 5.85 5.99
C ALA A 61 -10.51 5.73 4.81
N ALA A 62 -11.18 6.81 4.40
CA ALA A 62 -12.08 6.81 3.25
C ALA A 62 -11.35 6.55 1.93
N LEU A 63 -10.18 7.16 1.73
CA LEU A 63 -9.32 6.91 0.57
C LEU A 63 -8.83 5.46 0.54
N MET A 64 -8.35 4.94 1.68
CA MET A 64 -7.88 3.56 1.79
C MET A 64 -9.01 2.56 1.55
N ARG A 65 -10.22 2.80 2.08
CA ARG A 65 -11.40 1.96 1.83
C ARG A 65 -11.68 1.82 0.34
N ALA A 66 -11.79 2.96 -0.36
CA ALA A 66 -12.06 2.96 -1.80
C ALA A 66 -10.97 2.20 -2.57
N ALA A 67 -9.70 2.50 -2.30
CA ALA A 67 -8.56 1.81 -2.92
C ALA A 67 -8.57 0.30 -2.66
N SER A 68 -8.74 -0.12 -1.40
CA SER A 68 -8.75 -1.53 -1.03
C SER A 68 -9.90 -2.31 -1.65
N GLN A 69 -11.09 -1.71 -1.75
CA GLN A 69 -12.25 -2.37 -2.32
C GLN A 69 -11.99 -2.70 -3.79
N GLU A 70 -11.64 -1.68 -4.58
CA GLU A 70 -11.41 -1.83 -6.01
C GLU A 70 -10.26 -2.82 -6.32
N THR A 71 -9.17 -2.74 -5.55
CA THR A 71 -8.02 -3.63 -5.74
C THR A 71 -8.35 -5.10 -5.50
N VAL A 72 -9.18 -5.39 -4.49
CA VAL A 72 -9.62 -6.77 -4.21
C VAL A 72 -10.66 -7.21 -5.25
N GLU A 73 -11.55 -6.33 -5.70
CA GLU A 73 -12.49 -6.61 -6.78
C GLU A 73 -11.75 -6.99 -8.07
N ARG A 74 -10.63 -6.32 -8.35
CA ARG A 74 -9.72 -6.60 -9.48
C ARG A 74 -8.75 -7.76 -9.27
N GLU A 75 -8.82 -8.43 -8.12
CA GLU A 75 -8.04 -9.63 -7.79
C GLU A 75 -6.53 -9.39 -7.81
N TYR A 76 -6.10 -8.26 -7.26
CA TYR A 76 -4.70 -8.00 -6.96
C TYR A 76 -4.36 -8.55 -5.58
N SER A 77 -3.19 -9.17 -5.45
CA SER A 77 -2.74 -9.81 -4.21
C SER A 77 -1.87 -8.90 -3.35
N HIS A 78 -1.20 -7.92 -3.97
CA HIS A 78 -0.21 -7.09 -3.30
C HIS A 78 -0.31 -5.61 -3.65
N TYR A 79 0.05 -4.79 -2.67
CA TYR A 79 0.43 -3.40 -2.90
C TYR A 79 1.95 -3.22 -2.84
N VAL A 80 2.48 -2.37 -3.70
CA VAL A 80 3.83 -1.78 -3.57
C VAL A 80 3.70 -0.28 -3.33
N THR A 81 4.57 0.28 -2.49
CA THR A 81 4.66 1.73 -2.27
C THR A 81 6.10 2.13 -2.00
N ASP A 82 6.45 3.33 -2.42
CA ASP A 82 7.67 4.00 -1.98
C ASP A 82 7.34 5.04 -0.93
N ILE A 83 8.19 5.14 0.09
CA ILE A 83 8.17 6.25 1.03
C ILE A 83 9.54 6.89 1.11
N PHE A 84 9.58 8.19 1.39
CA PHE A 84 10.83 8.92 1.55
C PHE A 84 11.42 8.71 2.94
N GLU A 85 12.69 8.34 2.98
CA GLU A 85 13.49 8.27 4.19
C GLU A 85 13.77 9.68 4.73
N GLY A 86 13.72 9.84 6.05
CA GLY A 86 14.05 11.12 6.70
C GLY A 86 12.94 12.17 6.68
N GLU A 87 11.78 11.90 6.07
CA GLU A 87 10.64 12.81 6.10
C GLU A 87 10.06 12.98 7.51
N LYS A 88 9.86 14.23 7.94
CA LYS A 88 9.32 14.57 9.28
C LYS A 88 7.97 13.92 9.56
N HIS A 89 7.16 13.76 8.50
CA HIS A 89 5.84 13.13 8.56
C HIS A 89 5.83 11.79 7.81
N SER A 90 6.97 11.09 7.78
CA SER A 90 7.09 9.78 7.13
C SER A 90 6.06 8.81 7.72
N PRO A 91 5.29 8.12 6.87
CA PRO A 91 4.28 7.20 7.35
C PRO A 91 4.87 5.79 7.62
N TYR A 92 6.19 5.63 7.68
CA TYR A 92 6.89 4.34 7.81
C TYR A 92 6.35 3.46 8.95
N GLU A 93 6.31 3.98 10.18
CA GLU A 93 5.85 3.22 11.35
C GLU A 93 4.37 2.85 11.25
N PHE A 94 3.55 3.69 10.62
CA PHE A 94 2.15 3.37 10.36
C PHE A 94 2.02 2.23 9.34
N HIS A 95 2.74 2.30 8.21
CA HIS A 95 2.71 1.27 7.17
C HIS A 95 3.20 -0.08 7.71
N THR A 96 4.30 -0.10 8.46
CA THR A 96 4.89 -1.35 8.96
C THR A 96 4.12 -1.93 10.16
N ARG A 97 3.75 -1.14 11.17
CA ARG A 97 3.11 -1.67 12.39
C ARG A 97 1.63 -1.94 12.22
N VAL A 98 0.91 -1.03 11.57
CA VAL A 98 -0.56 -1.08 11.49
C VAL A 98 -0.98 -1.94 10.31
N MET A 99 -0.52 -1.58 9.11
CA MET A 99 -0.93 -2.28 7.88
C MET A 99 -0.17 -3.59 7.70
N GLY A 100 1.12 -3.61 8.02
CA GLY A 100 1.98 -4.79 7.86
C GLY A 100 2.85 -4.77 6.61
N PHE A 101 3.13 -3.58 6.06
CA PHE A 101 4.09 -3.44 4.96
C PHE A 101 5.46 -3.96 5.39
N LYS A 102 6.13 -4.66 4.48
CA LYS A 102 7.50 -5.18 4.63
C LYS A 102 8.42 -4.36 3.72
N PRO A 103 9.48 -3.72 4.23
CA PRO A 103 10.47 -3.05 3.39
C PRO A 103 11.30 -4.11 2.64
N VAL A 104 11.51 -3.90 1.33
CA VAL A 104 12.15 -4.89 0.45
C VAL A 104 13.32 -4.31 -0.35
N ALA A 105 13.35 -3.01 -0.59
CA ALA A 105 14.40 -2.36 -1.34
C ALA A 105 14.54 -0.88 -0.99
N THR A 106 15.64 -0.29 -1.43
CA THR A 106 15.83 1.17 -1.43
C THR A 106 16.31 1.64 -2.80
N HIS A 107 16.01 2.88 -3.15
CA HIS A 107 16.47 3.49 -4.39
C HIS A 107 16.52 5.02 -4.28
N ASP A 108 17.39 5.63 -5.08
CA ASP A 108 17.71 7.06 -4.96
C ASP A 108 16.90 7.92 -5.97
N VAL A 109 16.40 7.30 -7.05
CA VAL A 109 15.67 7.97 -8.14
C VAL A 109 14.28 7.37 -8.33
N GLY A 110 13.32 8.15 -8.83
CA GLY A 110 11.97 7.67 -9.15
C GLY A 110 11.14 8.73 -9.86
N GLU A 111 9.84 8.50 -10.03
CA GLU A 111 8.95 9.39 -10.79
C GLU A 111 8.91 10.84 -10.25
N LEU A 112 9.04 11.04 -8.93
CA LEU A 112 9.15 12.36 -8.32
C LEU A 112 10.62 12.70 -8.07
N ASN A 113 11.09 13.87 -8.52
CA ASN A 113 12.43 14.35 -8.18
C ASN A 113 12.46 14.82 -6.71
N CYS A 114 13.22 14.12 -5.86
CA CYS A 114 13.31 14.37 -4.42
C CYS A 114 14.72 13.97 -3.95
N PRO A 115 15.39 14.77 -3.09
CA PRO A 115 16.72 14.46 -2.58
C PRO A 115 16.73 13.28 -1.60
N ASN A 116 15.57 12.91 -1.06
CA ASN A 116 15.47 11.83 -0.08
C ASN A 116 15.47 10.47 -0.77
N ARG A 117 16.25 9.53 -0.21
CA ARG A 117 16.22 8.12 -0.58
C ARG A 117 14.82 7.55 -0.36
N ARG A 118 14.39 6.62 -1.20
CA ARG A 118 13.12 5.92 -1.08
C ARG A 118 13.32 4.53 -0.48
N ILE A 119 12.35 4.13 0.33
CA ILE A 119 12.21 2.78 0.85
C ILE A 119 10.98 2.18 0.18
N THR A 120 11.20 1.13 -0.61
CA THR A 120 10.15 0.37 -1.26
C THR A 120 9.63 -0.69 -0.31
N MET A 121 8.32 -0.72 -0.16
CA MET A 121 7.64 -1.65 0.73
C MET A 121 6.53 -2.38 0.00
N ILE A 122 6.30 -3.62 0.41
CA ILE A 122 5.25 -4.50 -0.12
C ILE A 122 4.26 -4.84 0.98
N LEU A 123 2.97 -4.85 0.64
CA LEU A 123 1.90 -5.34 1.50
C LEU A 123 1.18 -6.50 0.81
N ASP A 124 1.18 -7.65 1.48
CA ASP A 124 0.27 -8.75 1.14
C ASP A 124 -1.14 -8.38 1.65
N ILE A 125 -2.11 -8.33 0.73
CA ILE A 125 -3.48 -7.90 1.02
C ILE A 125 -4.22 -8.94 1.88
N HIS A 126 -3.96 -10.24 1.67
CA HIS A 126 -4.57 -11.31 2.46
C HIS A 126 -4.05 -11.27 3.90
N GLU A 127 -2.73 -11.21 4.08
CA GLU A 127 -2.12 -11.09 5.41
C GLU A 127 -2.61 -9.83 6.13
N ALA A 128 -2.66 -8.69 5.42
CA ALA A 128 -3.13 -7.43 5.97
C ALA A 128 -4.59 -7.49 6.40
N TYR A 129 -5.47 -8.05 5.55
CA TYR A 129 -6.88 -8.23 5.85
C TYR A 129 -7.07 -9.07 7.11
N ASN A 130 -6.43 -10.23 7.20
CA ASN A 130 -6.55 -11.13 8.35
C ASN A 130 -5.95 -10.52 9.63
N ARG A 131 -4.83 -9.79 9.52
CA ARG A 131 -4.22 -9.04 10.63
C ARG A 131 -5.16 -7.98 11.19
N ILE A 132 -5.72 -7.13 10.32
CA ILE A 132 -6.61 -6.02 10.70
C ILE A 132 -7.92 -6.58 11.28
N ARG A 133 -8.48 -7.63 10.67
CA ARG A 133 -9.67 -8.34 11.17
C ARG A 133 -9.49 -8.85 12.60
N LYS A 134 -8.35 -9.51 12.88
CA LYS A 134 -8.05 -10.12 14.18
C LYS A 134 -7.72 -9.06 15.25
N LYS A 135 -6.95 -8.03 14.90
CA LYS A 135 -6.34 -7.10 15.89
C LYS A 135 -7.01 -5.72 15.99
N GLN A 136 -7.70 -5.26 14.95
CA GLN A 136 -8.14 -3.87 14.82
C GLN A 136 -9.61 -3.78 14.36
N LYS A 137 -10.53 -4.32 15.17
CA LYS A 137 -11.95 -4.50 14.81
C LYS A 137 -12.66 -3.23 14.30
N TRP A 138 -12.34 -2.06 14.84
CA TRP A 138 -12.94 -0.80 14.37
C TRP A 138 -12.44 -0.39 12.99
N ILE A 139 -11.11 -0.45 12.76
CA ILE A 139 -10.48 -0.15 11.47
C ILE A 139 -11.00 -1.14 10.42
N PHE A 140 -11.06 -2.43 10.76
CA PHE A 140 -11.62 -3.47 9.89
C PHE A 140 -13.03 -3.11 9.42
N ARG A 141 -13.95 -2.89 10.37
CA ARG A 141 -15.34 -2.55 10.06
C ARG A 141 -15.48 -1.29 9.22
N PHE A 142 -14.59 -0.31 9.41
CA PHE A 142 -14.59 0.90 8.62
C PHE A 142 -14.12 0.63 7.19
N LEU A 143 -12.94 0.02 7.03
CA LEU A 143 -12.30 -0.22 5.73
C LEU A 143 -13.13 -1.16 4.85
N THR A 144 -13.84 -2.12 5.43
CA THR A 144 -14.66 -3.07 4.67
C THR A 144 -16.13 -2.69 4.62
N LYS A 145 -16.50 -1.47 5.04
CA LYS A 145 -17.90 -1.03 5.00
C LYS A 145 -18.39 -0.94 3.56
N GLY A 146 -19.36 -1.79 3.21
CA GLY A 146 -19.97 -1.84 1.87
C GLY A 146 -19.40 -2.94 0.97
N TRP A 147 -18.42 -3.71 1.47
CA TRP A 147 -17.94 -4.91 0.79
C TRP A 147 -19.01 -6.00 0.78
N SER A 148 -19.02 -6.80 -0.29
CA SER A 148 -19.89 -7.97 -0.38
C SER A 148 -19.30 -9.16 0.37
N ASP A 149 -20.13 -10.15 0.69
CA ASP A 149 -19.69 -11.39 1.33
C ASP A 149 -18.72 -12.18 0.43
N GLU A 150 -18.88 -12.09 -0.88
CA GLU A 150 -17.94 -12.67 -1.86
C GLU A 150 -16.58 -12.00 -1.75
N LEU A 151 -16.53 -10.67 -1.65
CA LEU A 151 -15.27 -9.92 -1.53
C LEU A 151 -14.53 -10.28 -0.23
N HIS A 152 -15.27 -10.44 0.86
CA HIS A 152 -14.74 -10.96 2.11
C HIS A 152 -14.19 -12.37 1.94
N SER A 153 -14.95 -13.26 1.28
CA SER A 153 -14.57 -14.66 1.07
C SER A 153 -13.33 -14.84 0.22
N LYS A 154 -13.01 -13.90 -0.69
CA LYS A 154 -11.76 -13.90 -1.46
C LYS A 154 -10.50 -13.77 -0.59
N LEU A 155 -10.59 -13.09 0.57
CA LEU A 155 -9.43 -12.77 1.42
C LEU A 155 -9.36 -13.58 2.71
N LEU A 156 -10.42 -14.32 3.03
CA LEU A 156 -10.38 -15.28 4.12
C LEU A 156 -9.38 -16.38 3.73
N ASP A 157 -8.51 -16.74 4.68
CA ASP A 157 -7.65 -17.90 4.53
C ASP A 157 -8.56 -19.09 4.15
N ARG A 158 -8.21 -19.78 3.06
CA ARG A 158 -8.78 -21.11 2.83
C ARG A 158 -8.10 -22.02 3.84
N ASP A 159 -8.82 -22.36 4.91
CA ASP A 159 -8.45 -23.47 5.79
C ASP A 159 -8.22 -24.76 4.96
#